data_AF-A0A3D2GYN6-F1
#
_entry.id   AF-A0A3D2GYN6-F1
#
_cell.length_a   1.000
_cell.length_b   1.000
_cell.length_c   1.000
_cell.angle_alpha   90.00
_cell.angle_beta   90.00
_cell.angle_gamma   90.00
#
_symmetry.space_group_name_H-M   'P 1'
#
loop_
_entity.id
_entity.type
_entity.pdbx_description
1 polymer ?
#
loop_
_entity_poly.entity_id
_entity_poly.type
_entity_poly.pdbx_seq_one_letter_code
_entity_poly.pdbx_strand_id
1 'polypeptide(L)'
;MTTDHVSLGWQCSEYGARFQLQRQDDRSSTWFTVAEDYVYDTYYFTDWAVAWGQSYRYRVVVSGQNSNELSVNVPKPTATLKPTVKPTATLKPSVSISLQLNRAGITSVDLSWTCGRSGVTYEVQRKGGSSSSWTTLATISSKSYTDNSAKAGTKYTYRIVAKSATGTSNEVSVTTLQNVTPTPKNITPPPVTAKPKTWGSWSSWSTNPVSASSTRQVETKVETEYYSVTVYHYSRWKYYNTGHNQWYYSYAQYTGSNYQAGTGEWQYKTTYEPLSTNGSADGHTRYADWWWNQTTGTEQKSRQVTYYRYRDYK
;
A
#
# COMPACT_ATOMS: atom_id res chain seq x y z
N MET A 1 -35.34 -18.65 -15.24
CA MET A 1 -34.38 -18.95 -14.18
C MET A 1 -33.90 -20.36 -14.46
N THR A 2 -32.67 -20.51 -14.93
CA THR A 2 -32.07 -21.80 -15.28
C THR A 2 -31.28 -22.24 -14.07
N THR A 3 -31.90 -22.97 -13.16
CA THR A 3 -31.17 -23.57 -12.05
C THR A 3 -30.52 -24.84 -12.58
N ASP A 4 -29.19 -24.81 -12.72
CA ASP A 4 -28.32 -25.90 -13.17
C ASP A 4 -27.76 -26.73 -12.00
N HIS A 5 -28.28 -26.48 -10.80
CA HIS A 5 -27.89 -27.13 -9.55
C HIS A 5 -29.11 -27.29 -8.66
N VAL A 6 -29.03 -28.19 -7.68
CA VAL A 6 -30.04 -28.35 -6.62
C VAL A 6 -29.40 -28.00 -5.29
N SER A 7 -29.96 -27.02 -4.58
CA SER A 7 -29.54 -26.67 -3.22
C SER A 7 -30.49 -27.25 -2.20
N LEU A 8 -29.93 -27.92 -1.21
CA LEU A 8 -30.64 -28.63 -0.15
C LEU A 8 -30.17 -28.10 1.19
N GLY A 9 -31.10 -27.94 2.13
CA GLY A 9 -30.82 -27.63 3.52
C GLY A 9 -31.61 -28.58 4.40
N TRP A 10 -30.97 -29.14 5.42
CA TRP A 10 -31.64 -29.98 6.40
C TRP A 10 -31.00 -29.86 7.78
N GLN A 11 -31.77 -30.27 8.79
CA GLN A 11 -31.35 -30.34 10.18
C GLN A 11 -31.46 -31.80 10.64
N CYS A 12 -30.50 -32.25 11.44
CA CYS A 12 -30.54 -33.56 12.08
C CYS A 12 -30.85 -33.37 13.57
N SER A 13 -31.77 -34.16 14.12
CA SER A 13 -32.09 -34.14 15.55
C SER A 13 -31.02 -34.79 16.42
N GLU A 14 -30.09 -35.54 15.82
CA GLU A 14 -29.00 -36.23 16.52
C GLU A 14 -27.66 -35.53 16.24
N TYR A 15 -27.10 -34.92 17.28
CA TYR A 15 -25.87 -34.13 17.19
C TYR A 15 -24.64 -35.01 16.95
N GLY A 16 -23.86 -34.71 15.90
CA GLY A 16 -22.64 -35.44 15.58
C GLY A 16 -22.90 -36.80 14.91
N ALA A 17 -24.10 -37.03 14.39
CA ALA A 17 -24.40 -38.22 13.60
C ALA A 17 -23.77 -38.12 12.19
N ARG A 18 -23.15 -39.22 11.75
CA ARG A 18 -22.68 -39.36 10.36
C ARG A 18 -23.89 -39.52 9.45
N PHE A 19 -23.94 -38.76 8.38
CA PHE A 19 -24.99 -38.88 7.38
C PHE A 19 -24.40 -39.16 6.00
N GLN A 20 -25.23 -39.77 5.15
CA GLN A 20 -25.01 -39.85 3.71
C GLN A 20 -26.15 -39.11 3.01
N LEU A 21 -25.83 -38.08 2.23
CA LEU A 21 -26.77 -37.53 1.28
C LEU A 21 -26.74 -38.40 0.04
N GLN A 22 -27.88 -38.99 -0.28
CA GLN A 22 -28.04 -39.85 -1.45
C GLN A 22 -28.92 -39.17 -2.50
N ARG A 23 -28.55 -39.39 -3.76
CA ARG A 23 -29.31 -38.97 -4.94
C ARG A 23 -29.72 -40.20 -5.74
N GLN A 24 -30.91 -40.13 -6.31
CA GLN A 24 -31.38 -41.06 -7.33
C GLN A 24 -31.89 -40.27 -8.53
N ASP A 25 -31.36 -40.60 -9.70
CA ASP A 25 -31.71 -39.98 -10.96
C ASP A 25 -32.99 -40.64 -11.54
N ASP A 26 -33.85 -39.90 -12.24
CA ASP A 26 -35.16 -40.38 -12.76
C ASP A 26 -35.10 -41.66 -13.62
N ARG A 27 -33.93 -41.91 -14.23
CA ARG A 27 -33.68 -43.06 -15.11
C ARG A 27 -32.95 -44.20 -14.40
N SER A 28 -32.63 -44.02 -13.12
CA SER A 28 -31.91 -44.98 -12.28
C SER A 28 -32.84 -45.52 -11.21
N SER A 29 -32.77 -46.83 -10.95
CA SER A 29 -33.41 -47.46 -9.79
C SER A 29 -32.49 -47.54 -8.58
N THR A 30 -31.29 -46.94 -8.67
CA THR A 30 -30.26 -47.02 -7.63
C THR A 30 -29.95 -45.65 -7.05
N TRP A 31 -29.81 -45.62 -5.72
CA TRP A 31 -29.32 -44.48 -4.96
C TRP A 31 -27.81 -44.50 -4.90
N PHE A 32 -27.18 -43.34 -5.05
CA PHE A 32 -25.74 -43.17 -4.83
C PHE A 32 -25.45 -42.00 -3.90
N THR A 33 -24.35 -42.10 -3.15
CA THR A 33 -23.94 -41.08 -2.18
C THR A 33 -23.26 -39.92 -2.90
N VAL A 34 -23.80 -38.72 -2.72
CA VAL A 34 -23.26 -37.47 -3.28
C VAL A 34 -22.53 -36.62 -2.25
N ALA A 35 -22.79 -36.85 -0.96
CA ALA A 35 -21.99 -36.31 0.14
C ALA A 35 -22.06 -37.23 1.37
N GLU A 36 -20.98 -37.27 2.14
CA GLU A 36 -20.91 -37.96 3.41
C GLU A 36 -20.13 -37.11 4.40
N ASP A 37 -20.76 -36.79 5.53
CA ASP A 37 -20.19 -35.87 6.52
C ASP A 37 -20.89 -36.05 7.88
N TYR A 38 -20.56 -35.20 8.86
CA TYR A 38 -21.20 -35.14 10.17
C TYR A 38 -22.02 -33.85 10.30
N VAL A 39 -23.29 -33.95 10.74
CA VAL A 39 -24.10 -32.77 11.04
C VAL A 39 -23.95 -32.37 12.51
N TYR A 40 -23.57 -31.11 12.76
CA TYR A 40 -23.56 -30.50 14.09
C TYR A 40 -24.71 -29.50 14.30
N ASP A 41 -25.29 -28.94 13.23
CA ASP A 41 -26.46 -28.04 13.28
C ASP A 41 -27.24 -28.12 11.95
N THR A 42 -27.28 -27.05 11.16
CA THR A 42 -27.97 -27.01 9.87
C THR A 42 -26.96 -27.22 8.75
N TYR A 43 -27.15 -28.26 7.94
CA TYR A 43 -26.25 -28.59 6.83
C TYR A 43 -26.84 -28.12 5.50
N TYR A 44 -26.00 -27.50 4.67
CA TYR A 44 -26.37 -27.07 3.33
C TYR A 44 -25.49 -27.77 2.31
N PHE A 45 -26.12 -28.33 1.28
CA PHE A 45 -25.43 -28.98 0.17
C PHE A 45 -25.94 -28.43 -1.16
N THR A 46 -25.02 -28.27 -2.11
CA THR A 46 -25.38 -27.91 -3.48
C THR A 46 -24.87 -28.99 -4.43
N ASP A 47 -25.81 -29.63 -5.12
CA ASP A 47 -25.54 -30.63 -6.14
C ASP A 47 -25.40 -29.96 -7.51
N TRP A 48 -24.15 -29.88 -7.99
CA TRP A 48 -23.81 -29.34 -9.30
C TRP A 48 -23.80 -30.40 -10.41
N ALA A 49 -24.00 -31.68 -10.08
CA ALA A 49 -23.89 -32.79 -11.01
C ALA A 49 -25.25 -33.22 -11.59
N VAL A 50 -26.22 -32.30 -11.67
CA VAL A 50 -27.57 -32.53 -12.19
C VAL A 50 -27.71 -32.07 -13.64
N ALA A 51 -28.55 -32.76 -14.41
CA ALA A 51 -28.78 -32.53 -15.82
C ALA A 51 -30.20 -31.99 -16.07
N TRP A 52 -30.34 -31.15 -17.10
CA TRP A 52 -31.63 -30.54 -17.44
C TRP A 52 -32.64 -31.55 -17.99
N GLY A 53 -33.91 -31.33 -17.67
CA GLY A 53 -35.03 -32.18 -18.11
C GLY A 53 -35.12 -33.50 -17.37
N GLN A 54 -34.43 -33.63 -16.25
CA GLN A 54 -34.38 -34.83 -15.43
C GLN A 54 -34.96 -34.53 -14.05
N SER A 55 -35.63 -35.52 -13.47
CA SER A 55 -36.06 -35.49 -12.07
C SER A 55 -35.00 -36.17 -11.21
N TYR A 56 -34.81 -35.66 -10.00
CA TYR A 56 -33.92 -36.23 -9.01
C TYR A 56 -34.67 -36.40 -7.71
N ARG A 57 -34.40 -37.50 -7.02
CA ARG A 57 -34.84 -37.68 -5.64
C ARG A 57 -33.63 -37.60 -4.73
N TYR A 58 -33.80 -36.95 -3.60
CA TYR A 58 -32.79 -36.82 -2.57
C TYR A 58 -33.32 -37.36 -1.25
N ARG A 59 -32.46 -38.04 -0.50
CA ARG A 59 -32.72 -38.43 0.88
C ARG A 59 -31.43 -38.35 1.69
N VAL A 60 -31.58 -38.10 2.98
CA VAL A 60 -30.48 -38.17 3.94
C VAL A 60 -30.61 -39.51 4.67
N VAL A 61 -29.52 -40.25 4.74
CA VAL A 61 -29.44 -41.53 5.47
C VAL A 61 -28.57 -41.34 6.69
N VAL A 62 -29.12 -41.63 7.86
CA VAL A 62 -28.41 -41.58 9.15
C VAL A 62 -28.59 -42.94 9.82
N SER A 63 -27.49 -43.62 10.15
CA SER A 63 -27.52 -44.93 10.84
C SER A 63 -28.44 -45.97 10.18
N GLY A 64 -28.54 -45.96 8.84
CA GLY A 64 -29.37 -46.89 8.05
C GLY A 64 -30.86 -46.50 7.96
N GLN A 65 -31.29 -45.41 8.58
CA GLN A 65 -32.64 -44.86 8.47
C GLN A 65 -32.69 -43.74 7.43
N ASN A 66 -33.73 -43.72 6.62
CA ASN A 66 -33.91 -42.73 5.54
C ASN A 66 -34.80 -41.59 5.99
N SER A 67 -34.47 -40.36 5.59
CA SER A 67 -35.39 -39.22 5.65
C SER A 67 -36.53 -39.37 4.64
N ASN A 68 -37.53 -38.48 4.73
CA ASN A 68 -38.46 -38.28 3.63
C ASN A 68 -37.71 -37.90 2.34
N GLU A 69 -38.20 -38.41 1.21
CA GLU A 69 -37.64 -38.12 -0.10
C GLU A 69 -38.07 -36.72 -0.58
N LEU A 70 -37.10 -35.90 -0.98
CA LEU A 70 -37.38 -34.67 -1.70
C LEU A 70 -37.24 -34.92 -3.21
N SER A 71 -38.32 -34.74 -3.95
CA SER A 71 -38.31 -34.82 -5.41
C SER A 71 -38.12 -33.43 -6.00
N VAL A 72 -37.11 -33.29 -6.87
CA VAL A 72 -36.77 -32.04 -7.55
C VAL A 72 -36.71 -32.28 -9.05
N ASN A 73 -37.54 -31.57 -9.80
CA ASN A 73 -37.54 -31.63 -11.25
C ASN A 73 -36.68 -30.50 -11.80
N VAL A 74 -35.62 -30.82 -12.54
CA VAL A 74 -34.78 -29.83 -13.21
C VAL A 74 -35.39 -29.55 -14.58
N PRO A 75 -36.01 -28.38 -14.82
CA PRO A 75 -36.74 -28.13 -16.06
C PRO A 75 -35.81 -28.13 -17.27
N LYS A 76 -36.22 -28.79 -18.37
CA LYS A 76 -35.52 -28.70 -19.67
C LYS A 76 -35.72 -27.30 -20.24
N PRO A 77 -34.67 -26.61 -20.74
CA PRO A 77 -34.86 -25.32 -21.39
C PRO A 77 -35.68 -25.49 -22.67
N THR A 78 -36.91 -24.96 -22.70
CA THR A 78 -37.73 -24.88 -23.92
C THR A 78 -37.34 -23.63 -24.71
N ALA A 79 -37.02 -23.78 -25.99
CA ALA A 79 -36.66 -22.67 -26.87
C ALA A 79 -37.89 -21.80 -27.18
N THR A 80 -38.06 -20.73 -26.42
CA THR A 80 -38.89 -19.58 -26.78
C THR A 80 -37.93 -18.49 -27.27
N LEU A 81 -38.20 -17.83 -28.41
CA LEU A 81 -37.42 -16.67 -28.85
C LEU A 81 -37.53 -15.58 -27.76
N LYS A 82 -36.49 -15.50 -26.94
CA LYS A 82 -36.39 -14.71 -25.71
C LYS A 82 -35.03 -14.01 -25.74
N PRO A 83 -34.92 -12.73 -25.32
CA PRO A 83 -33.67 -11.99 -25.40
C PRO A 83 -32.58 -12.73 -24.60
N THR A 84 -31.44 -12.92 -25.23
CA THR A 84 -30.28 -13.69 -24.76
C THR A 84 -29.76 -13.14 -23.43
N VAL A 85 -29.96 -13.84 -22.30
CA VAL A 85 -29.32 -13.49 -21.02
C VAL A 85 -28.17 -14.46 -20.73
N LYS A 86 -26.97 -13.92 -20.83
CA LYS A 86 -25.64 -14.49 -20.56
C LYS A 86 -25.49 -14.94 -19.08
N PRO A 87 -24.67 -15.97 -18.75
CA PRO A 87 -24.54 -16.50 -17.38
C PRO A 87 -24.24 -15.40 -16.35
N THR A 88 -25.00 -15.35 -15.25
CA THR A 88 -24.77 -14.40 -14.15
C THR A 88 -23.70 -14.95 -13.22
N ALA A 89 -22.49 -14.38 -13.30
CA ALA A 89 -21.38 -14.68 -12.40
C ALA A 89 -21.76 -14.51 -10.93
N THR A 90 -21.28 -15.40 -10.05
CA THR A 90 -21.29 -15.21 -8.59
C THR A 90 -20.60 -13.88 -8.27
N LEU A 91 -21.39 -12.88 -7.89
CA LEU A 91 -20.89 -11.53 -7.63
C LEU A 91 -20.01 -11.56 -6.38
N LYS A 92 -18.73 -11.20 -6.53
CA LYS A 92 -17.85 -10.95 -5.39
C LYS A 92 -18.51 -9.93 -4.44
N PRO A 93 -18.38 -10.09 -3.11
CA PRO A 93 -18.96 -9.14 -2.16
C PRO A 93 -18.42 -7.74 -2.41
N SER A 94 -19.26 -6.71 -2.33
CA SER A 94 -18.82 -5.31 -2.46
C SER A 94 -18.24 -4.80 -1.15
N VAL A 95 -17.14 -4.04 -1.23
CA VAL A 95 -16.46 -3.43 -0.09
C VAL A 95 -16.12 -1.96 -0.35
N SER A 96 -16.16 -1.16 0.71
CA SER A 96 -15.68 0.22 0.69
C SER A 96 -14.23 0.27 1.17
N ILE A 97 -13.35 0.89 0.37
CA ILE A 97 -11.93 1.06 0.68
C ILE A 97 -11.63 2.56 0.72
N SER A 98 -10.95 3.02 1.77
CA SER A 98 -10.43 4.39 1.86
C SER A 98 -8.90 4.35 1.88
N LEU A 99 -8.27 4.88 0.83
CA LEU A 99 -6.82 4.95 0.67
C LEU A 99 -6.31 6.30 1.17
N GLN A 100 -5.26 6.26 1.97
CA GLN A 100 -4.52 7.43 2.43
C GLN A 100 -3.03 7.31 2.10
N LEU A 101 -2.42 8.47 1.86
CA LEU A 101 -0.98 8.63 1.72
C LEU A 101 -0.39 8.86 3.10
N ASN A 102 0.53 8.01 3.53
CA ASN A 102 1.25 8.22 4.78
C ASN A 102 2.44 9.17 4.56
N ARG A 103 3.28 8.86 3.56
CA ARG A 103 4.52 9.58 3.30
C ARG A 103 4.99 9.41 1.85
N ALA A 104 5.61 10.45 1.30
CA ALA A 104 6.41 10.36 0.08
C ALA A 104 7.89 10.58 0.41
N GLY A 105 8.74 9.62 0.03
CA GLY A 105 10.19 9.72 0.04
C GLY A 105 10.75 10.12 -1.32
N ILE A 106 12.08 10.06 -1.45
CA ILE A 106 12.80 10.31 -2.72
C ILE A 106 12.55 9.15 -3.69
N THR A 107 12.68 7.91 -3.20
CA THR A 107 12.50 6.69 -4.00
C THR A 107 11.45 5.75 -3.41
N SER A 108 10.59 6.27 -2.52
CA SER A 108 9.57 5.48 -1.86
C SER A 108 8.26 6.23 -1.68
N VAL A 109 7.14 5.50 -1.66
CA VAL A 109 5.83 6.04 -1.29
C VAL A 109 5.17 5.07 -0.32
N ASP A 110 4.80 5.56 0.86
CA ASP A 110 4.14 4.78 1.91
C ASP A 110 2.63 5.04 1.93
N LEU A 111 1.85 3.97 1.86
CA LEU A 111 0.41 3.97 1.72
C LEU A 111 -0.23 3.12 2.81
N SER A 112 -1.41 3.53 3.26
CA SER A 112 -2.29 2.69 4.07
C SER A 112 -3.74 2.86 3.67
N TRP A 113 -4.59 1.89 4.02
CA TRP A 113 -6.02 1.95 3.71
C TRP A 113 -6.88 1.25 4.75
N THR A 114 -8.14 1.65 4.83
CA THR A 114 -9.17 0.95 5.58
C THR A 114 -10.09 0.18 4.62
N CYS A 115 -10.68 -0.91 5.10
CA CYS A 115 -11.64 -1.70 4.34
C CYS A 115 -12.75 -2.15 5.30
N GLY A 116 -14.01 -2.02 4.87
CA GLY A 116 -15.19 -2.39 5.66
C GLY A 116 -15.35 -3.90 5.92
N ARG A 117 -14.45 -4.74 5.39
CA ARG A 117 -14.47 -6.20 5.56
C ARG A 117 -13.07 -6.74 5.85
N SER A 118 -12.98 -7.71 6.76
CA SER A 118 -11.76 -8.47 7.03
C SER A 118 -11.50 -9.55 5.96
N GLY A 119 -10.28 -10.07 5.87
CA GLY A 119 -9.94 -11.18 4.96
C GLY A 119 -9.95 -10.84 3.46
N VAL A 120 -10.06 -9.56 3.08
CA VAL A 120 -9.98 -9.12 1.69
C VAL A 120 -8.51 -9.08 1.23
N THR A 121 -8.26 -9.55 0.02
CA THR A 121 -6.98 -9.40 -0.69
C THR A 121 -7.04 -8.21 -1.64
N TYR A 122 -5.95 -7.49 -1.79
CA TYR A 122 -5.88 -6.22 -2.51
C TYR A 122 -4.82 -6.26 -3.61
N GLU A 123 -5.11 -5.60 -4.72
CA GLU A 123 -4.11 -5.18 -5.69
C GLU A 123 -3.77 -3.71 -5.45
N VAL A 124 -2.47 -3.45 -5.20
CA VAL A 124 -1.94 -2.09 -5.15
C VAL A 124 -1.57 -1.70 -6.57
N GLN A 125 -2.27 -0.71 -7.12
CA GLN A 125 -2.07 -0.27 -8.49
C GLN A 125 -1.52 1.16 -8.53
N ARG A 126 -0.62 1.40 -9.48
CA ARG A 126 0.03 2.70 -9.73
C ARG A 126 -0.01 3.04 -11.21
N LYS A 127 -0.26 4.31 -11.53
CA LYS A 127 0.05 4.92 -12.83
C LYS A 127 1.06 6.06 -12.63
N GLY A 128 1.95 6.28 -13.58
CA GLY A 128 2.99 7.31 -13.50
C GLY A 128 2.75 8.44 -14.50
N GLY A 129 3.09 9.67 -14.11
CA GLY A 129 3.03 10.87 -14.98
C GLY A 129 1.65 11.09 -15.58
N SER A 130 1.60 11.21 -16.91
CA SER A 130 0.39 11.36 -17.71
C SER A 130 -0.20 10.03 -18.21
N SER A 131 0.34 8.88 -17.78
CA SER A 131 -0.17 7.57 -18.19
C SER A 131 -1.60 7.36 -17.70
N SER A 132 -2.46 6.86 -18.57
CA SER A 132 -3.82 6.42 -18.23
C SER A 132 -3.88 4.96 -17.77
N SER A 133 -2.80 4.20 -17.95
CA SER A 133 -2.75 2.76 -17.67
C SER A 133 -2.27 2.44 -16.27
N TRP A 134 -3.00 1.57 -15.57
CA TRP A 134 -2.67 1.10 -14.24
C TRP A 134 -1.74 -0.11 -14.28
N THR A 135 -0.69 -0.09 -13.45
CA THR A 135 0.23 -1.21 -13.24
C THR A 135 0.05 -1.75 -11.83
N THR A 136 -0.16 -3.06 -11.68
CA THR A 136 -0.19 -3.71 -10.36
C THR A 136 1.23 -3.87 -9.84
N LEU A 137 1.51 -3.27 -8.68
CA LEU A 137 2.79 -3.35 -7.98
C LEU A 137 2.87 -4.57 -7.07
N ALA A 138 1.75 -4.92 -6.43
CA ALA A 138 1.67 -6.02 -5.49
C ALA A 138 0.23 -6.56 -5.37
N THR A 139 0.10 -7.84 -5.01
CA THR A 139 -1.13 -8.44 -4.49
C THR A 139 -0.89 -8.88 -3.04
N ILE A 140 -1.60 -8.29 -2.08
CA ILE A 140 -1.33 -8.46 -0.64
C ILE A 140 -2.61 -8.51 0.20
N SER A 141 -2.52 -9.02 1.43
CA SER A 141 -3.61 -9.01 2.42
C SER A 141 -3.42 -7.95 3.52
N SER A 142 -2.23 -7.35 3.63
CA SER A 142 -1.96 -6.22 4.52
C SER A 142 -2.75 -4.98 4.09
N LYS A 143 -2.98 -4.06 5.04
CA LYS A 143 -3.66 -2.76 4.83
C LYS A 143 -2.68 -1.59 4.69
N SER A 144 -1.43 -1.90 4.40
CA SER A 144 -0.36 -0.96 4.14
C SER A 144 0.61 -1.52 3.12
N TYR A 145 1.25 -0.62 2.39
CA TYR A 145 2.25 -0.95 1.37
C TYR A 145 3.20 0.21 1.16
N THR A 146 4.49 -0.10 1.09
CA THR A 146 5.52 0.86 0.68
C THR A 146 6.01 0.51 -0.73
N ASP A 147 5.75 1.40 -1.68
CA ASP A 147 6.29 1.32 -3.03
C ASP A 147 7.74 1.81 -3.05
N ASN A 148 8.71 0.91 -2.99
CA ASN A 148 10.14 1.22 -3.05
C ASN A 148 10.69 1.30 -4.49
N SER A 149 9.81 1.24 -5.50
CA SER A 149 10.19 1.32 -6.92
C SER A 149 9.98 2.72 -7.51
N ALA A 150 9.54 3.68 -6.69
CA ALA A 150 9.25 5.03 -7.12
C ALA A 150 10.56 5.77 -7.52
N LYS A 151 10.48 6.57 -8.58
CA LYS A 151 11.59 7.43 -9.01
C LYS A 151 11.45 8.81 -8.39
N ALA A 152 12.57 9.47 -8.16
CA ALA A 152 12.59 10.82 -7.60
C ALA A 152 11.90 11.85 -8.50
N GLY A 153 11.26 12.84 -7.89
CA GLY A 153 10.59 13.96 -8.59
C GLY A 153 9.48 13.52 -9.55
N THR A 154 8.98 12.30 -9.42
CA THR A 154 8.03 11.71 -10.38
C THR A 154 6.64 11.70 -9.78
N LYS A 155 5.65 12.17 -10.55
CA LYS A 155 4.24 12.09 -10.18
C LYS A 155 3.71 10.67 -10.38
N TYR A 156 3.04 10.16 -9.36
CA TYR A 156 2.35 8.88 -9.37
C TYR A 156 0.94 9.06 -8.84
N THR A 157 0.02 8.24 -9.35
CA THR A 157 -1.32 8.10 -8.79
C THR A 157 -1.54 6.65 -8.39
N TYR A 158 -2.05 6.45 -7.19
CA TYR A 158 -2.28 5.14 -6.58
C TYR A 158 -3.76 4.90 -6.36
N ARG A 159 -4.16 3.63 -6.46
CA ARG A 159 -5.46 3.12 -6.02
C ARG A 159 -5.32 1.69 -5.52
N ILE A 160 -6.27 1.29 -4.68
CA ILE A 160 -6.38 -0.09 -4.18
C ILE A 160 -7.62 -0.72 -4.79
N VAL A 161 -7.46 -1.89 -5.39
CA VAL A 161 -8.57 -2.68 -5.97
C VAL A 161 -8.73 -3.95 -5.15
N ALA A 162 -9.94 -4.24 -4.70
CA ALA A 162 -10.22 -5.52 -4.05
C ALA A 162 -10.11 -6.67 -5.06
N LYS A 163 -9.36 -7.73 -4.71
CA LYS A 163 -9.17 -8.91 -5.54
C LYS A 163 -10.14 -10.04 -5.17
N SER A 164 -10.32 -10.32 -3.88
CA SER A 164 -11.31 -11.30 -3.39
C SER A 164 -12.71 -10.72 -3.14
N ALA A 165 -12.90 -9.42 -3.43
CA ALA A 165 -14.15 -8.68 -3.32
C ALA A 165 -14.31 -7.78 -4.57
N THR A 166 -15.41 -7.03 -4.70
CA THR A 166 -15.50 -5.87 -5.60
C THR A 166 -15.35 -4.59 -4.80
N GLY A 167 -14.69 -3.58 -5.36
CA GLY A 167 -14.44 -2.31 -4.68
C GLY A 167 -13.12 -1.70 -5.11
N THR A 168 -13.10 -0.39 -5.30
CA THR A 168 -11.90 0.39 -5.61
C THR A 168 -11.85 1.59 -4.68
N SER A 169 -10.67 1.91 -4.16
CA SER A 169 -10.49 3.08 -3.32
C SER A 169 -10.64 4.39 -4.09
N ASN A 170 -10.67 5.51 -3.38
CA ASN A 170 -10.29 6.80 -3.94
C ASN A 170 -8.88 6.75 -4.56
N GLU A 171 -8.63 7.62 -5.55
CA GLU A 171 -7.29 7.84 -6.10
C GLU A 171 -6.50 8.81 -5.23
N VAL A 172 -5.21 8.54 -5.07
CA VAL A 172 -4.26 9.41 -4.38
C VAL A 172 -3.13 9.74 -5.34
N SER A 173 -2.99 11.02 -5.69
CA SER A 173 -1.86 11.52 -6.49
C SER A 173 -0.80 12.15 -5.62
N VAL A 174 0.46 11.82 -5.90
CA VAL A 174 1.64 12.29 -5.17
C VAL A 174 2.81 12.49 -6.12
N THR A 175 3.60 13.54 -5.89
CA THR A 175 4.93 13.68 -6.50
C THR A 175 5.99 13.31 -5.47
N THR A 176 6.83 12.32 -5.78
CA THR A 176 7.95 11.94 -4.90
C THR A 176 8.94 13.08 -4.75
N LEU A 177 9.70 13.06 -3.66
CA LEU A 177 10.73 14.06 -3.43
C LEU A 177 11.76 14.02 -4.55
N GLN A 178 12.23 15.20 -4.98
CA GLN A 178 13.33 15.26 -5.93
C GLN A 178 14.61 14.75 -5.28
N ASN A 179 15.43 14.07 -6.07
CA ASN A 179 16.81 13.78 -5.72
C ASN A 179 17.63 15.04 -6.05
N VAL A 180 17.27 16.15 -5.40
CA VAL A 180 18.15 17.31 -5.41
C VAL A 180 19.33 16.93 -4.53
N THR A 181 20.49 16.72 -5.15
CA THR A 181 21.72 17.06 -4.45
C THR A 181 21.54 18.54 -4.14
N PRO A 182 21.33 18.91 -2.88
CA PRO A 182 21.14 20.29 -2.53
C PRO A 182 22.39 20.98 -3.04
N THR A 183 22.24 22.11 -3.75
CA THR A 183 23.38 22.96 -4.03
C THR A 183 24.08 23.13 -2.68
N PRO A 184 25.37 22.77 -2.54
CA PRO A 184 26.06 22.94 -1.29
C PRO A 184 26.04 24.44 -1.02
N LYS A 185 25.09 24.91 -0.20
CA LYS A 185 25.33 26.13 0.55
C LYS A 185 26.54 25.77 1.39
N ASN A 186 27.56 26.63 1.38
CA ASN A 186 28.74 26.43 2.18
C ASN A 186 28.31 26.52 3.65
N ILE A 187 27.75 25.44 4.20
CA ILE A 187 27.50 25.28 5.61
C ILE A 187 28.89 25.19 6.21
N THR A 188 29.39 26.33 6.70
CA THR A 188 30.61 26.40 7.46
C THR A 188 30.48 25.34 8.55
N PRO A 189 31.30 24.28 8.52
CA PRO A 189 31.27 23.28 9.56
C PRO A 189 31.41 23.97 10.92
N PRO A 190 30.75 23.48 11.99
CA PRO A 190 31.12 23.92 13.32
C PRO A 190 32.65 23.77 13.45
N PRO A 191 33.37 24.78 13.99
CA PRO A 191 34.80 24.71 14.15
C PRO A 191 35.20 23.39 14.80
N VAL A 192 36.24 22.75 14.26
CA VAL A 192 36.79 21.53 14.87
C VAL A 192 37.40 21.94 16.21
N THR A 193 36.62 21.82 17.28
CA THR A 193 37.01 22.20 18.65
C THR A 193 37.65 21.06 19.42
N ALA A 194 37.61 19.83 18.89
CA ALA A 194 38.14 18.65 19.55
C ALA A 194 39.08 17.87 18.63
N LYS A 195 40.25 17.51 19.17
CA LYS A 195 41.14 16.52 18.57
C LYS A 195 40.43 15.16 18.43
N PRO A 196 40.72 14.37 17.38
CA PRO A 196 40.17 13.03 17.24
C PRO A 196 40.53 12.14 18.45
N LYS A 197 39.57 11.28 18.84
CA LYS A 197 39.64 10.47 20.07
C LYS A 197 40.70 9.36 20.00
N THR A 198 41.00 8.90 18.79
CA THR A 198 42.09 7.96 18.48
C THR A 198 42.74 8.39 17.17
N TRP A 199 44.06 8.53 17.16
CA TRP A 199 44.80 8.75 15.92
C TRP A 199 45.09 7.39 15.29
N GLY A 200 44.71 7.17 14.03
CA GLY A 200 45.38 6.15 13.22
C GLY A 200 46.87 6.49 13.03
N SER A 201 47.70 5.52 12.66
CA SER A 201 49.14 5.72 12.47
C SER A 201 49.45 6.92 11.58
N TRP A 202 50.31 7.80 12.09
CA TRP A 202 50.92 8.85 11.29
C TRP A 202 51.91 8.23 10.30
N SER A 203 52.13 8.89 9.18
CA SER A 203 53.24 8.62 8.27
C SER A 203 54.60 9.01 8.91
N SER A 204 55.69 8.85 8.17
CA SER A 204 56.98 9.37 8.61
C SER A 204 57.02 10.91 8.47
N TRP A 205 57.73 11.57 9.38
CA TRP A 205 57.94 13.02 9.33
C TRP A 205 58.62 13.46 8.04
N SER A 206 58.17 14.57 7.45
CA SER A 206 58.86 15.20 6.32
C SER A 206 60.20 15.78 6.79
N THR A 207 61.27 15.48 6.08
CA THR A 207 62.59 16.12 6.25
C THR A 207 62.69 17.46 5.52
N ASN A 208 61.72 17.80 4.67
CA ASN A 208 61.71 19.06 3.94
C ASN A 208 61.12 20.17 4.84
N PRO A 209 61.87 21.26 5.10
CA PRO A 209 61.41 22.36 5.95
C PRO A 209 60.20 23.09 5.34
N VAL A 210 59.32 23.59 6.21
CA VAL A 210 58.02 24.18 5.84
C VAL A 210 58.14 25.65 5.42
N SER A 211 59.26 26.31 5.72
CA SER A 211 59.58 27.65 5.22
C SER A 211 61.08 27.86 5.05
N ALA A 212 61.46 28.91 4.32
CA ALA A 212 62.84 29.31 4.08
C ALA A 212 63.63 29.69 5.36
N SER A 213 62.99 29.73 6.54
CA SER A 213 63.64 29.97 7.83
C SER A 213 63.38 28.88 8.90
N SER A 214 62.68 27.77 8.60
CA SER A 214 62.05 26.99 9.68
C SER A 214 62.90 25.84 10.25
N THR A 215 63.13 25.91 11.56
CA THR A 215 63.55 24.83 12.48
C THR A 215 62.43 23.82 12.76
N ARG A 216 61.46 23.62 11.86
CA ARG A 216 60.26 22.81 12.12
C ARG A 216 60.00 21.82 10.99
N GLN A 217 59.58 20.62 11.38
CA GLN A 217 59.02 19.61 10.48
C GLN A 217 57.51 19.61 10.61
N VAL A 218 56.82 19.46 9.48
CA VAL A 218 55.37 19.29 9.40
C VAL A 218 55.05 17.88 8.95
N GLU A 219 53.92 17.38 9.44
CA GLU A 219 53.28 16.21 8.89
C GLU A 219 51.78 16.46 8.72
N THR A 220 51.26 16.03 7.58
CA THR A 220 49.86 16.18 7.20
C THR A 220 49.13 14.85 7.23
N LYS A 221 47.93 14.82 7.77
CA LYS A 221 47.04 13.65 7.71
C LYS A 221 45.66 14.07 7.22
N VAL A 222 45.16 13.39 6.20
CA VAL A 222 43.80 13.59 5.71
C VAL A 222 42.89 12.53 6.33
N GLU A 223 41.85 12.95 7.04
CA GLU A 223 40.84 12.06 7.60
C GLU A 223 39.45 12.39 7.03
N THR A 224 38.66 11.36 6.79
CA THR A 224 37.25 11.53 6.42
C THR A 224 36.43 11.65 7.70
N GLU A 225 35.89 12.84 7.94
CA GLU A 225 34.96 13.08 9.03
C GLU A 225 33.53 12.95 8.57
N TYR A 226 32.73 12.21 9.33
CA TYR A 226 31.30 12.10 9.14
C TYR A 226 30.59 13.12 10.04
N TYR A 227 29.58 13.78 9.50
CA TYR A 227 28.73 14.69 10.24
C TYR A 227 27.28 14.57 9.82
N SER A 228 26.40 14.80 10.78
CA SER A 228 24.97 14.77 10.61
C SER A 228 24.47 16.15 10.18
N VAL A 229 23.68 16.21 9.13
CA VAL A 229 22.98 17.44 8.72
C VAL A 229 21.49 17.24 8.94
N THR A 230 20.86 18.19 9.65
CA THR A 230 19.40 18.21 9.80
C THR A 230 18.75 18.54 8.48
N VAL A 231 17.74 17.76 8.11
CA VAL A 231 16.94 17.94 6.90
C VAL A 231 15.49 18.17 7.31
N TYR A 232 14.85 19.17 6.75
CA TYR A 232 13.44 19.49 7.00
C TYR A 232 12.61 19.04 5.82
N HIS A 233 11.53 18.32 6.09
CA HIS A 233 10.57 17.87 5.09
C HIS A 233 9.22 18.51 5.37
N TYR A 234 8.55 18.95 4.32
CA TYR A 234 7.23 19.57 4.37
C TYR A 234 6.29 18.86 3.41
N SER A 235 5.00 18.88 3.71
CA SER A 235 3.96 18.46 2.78
C SER A 235 2.81 19.46 2.74
N ARG A 236 2.06 19.47 1.63
CA ARG A 236 0.81 20.23 1.48
C ARG A 236 -0.09 19.53 0.48
N TRP A 237 -1.40 19.62 0.68
CA TRP A 237 -2.40 19.20 -0.30
C TRP A 237 -2.73 20.37 -1.20
N LYS A 238 -2.42 20.27 -2.50
CA LYS A 238 -2.77 21.26 -3.51
C LYS A 238 -4.06 20.82 -4.19
N TYR A 239 -5.04 21.72 -4.31
CA TYR A 239 -6.31 21.43 -4.98
C TYR A 239 -6.91 22.67 -5.63
N TYR A 240 -7.79 22.49 -6.62
CA TYR A 240 -8.52 23.60 -7.21
C TYR A 240 -9.79 23.87 -6.41
N ASN A 241 -9.94 25.11 -5.93
CA ASN A 241 -11.08 25.55 -5.15
C ASN A 241 -12.10 26.21 -6.08
N THR A 242 -13.27 25.60 -6.25
CA THR A 242 -14.33 26.07 -7.17
C THR A 242 -15.02 27.34 -6.66
N GLY A 243 -15.09 27.53 -5.34
CA GLY A 243 -15.69 28.74 -4.74
C GLY A 243 -14.85 30.01 -4.97
N HIS A 244 -13.54 29.86 -5.09
CA HIS A 244 -12.61 30.97 -5.34
C HIS A 244 -11.99 30.96 -6.75
N ASN A 245 -12.31 29.95 -7.57
CA ASN A 245 -11.79 29.74 -8.91
C ASN A 245 -10.25 29.80 -9.00
N GLN A 246 -9.55 29.24 -8.00
CA GLN A 246 -8.08 29.26 -7.93
C GLN A 246 -7.52 28.07 -7.14
N TRP A 247 -6.20 27.85 -7.25
CA TRP A 247 -5.49 26.80 -6.51
C TRP A 247 -5.29 27.16 -5.04
N TYR A 248 -5.57 26.21 -4.15
CA TYR A 248 -5.38 26.32 -2.70
C TYR A 248 -4.43 25.24 -2.18
N TYR A 249 -3.91 25.49 -0.98
CA TYR A 249 -3.05 24.58 -0.23
C TYR A 249 -3.63 24.32 1.16
N SER A 250 -3.70 23.07 1.57
CA SER A 250 -4.15 22.66 2.90
C SER A 250 -3.15 21.74 3.59
N TYR A 251 -3.22 21.69 4.92
CA TYR A 251 -2.37 20.82 5.74
C TYR A 251 -2.80 19.35 5.68
N ALA A 252 -4.05 19.08 5.33
CA ALA A 252 -4.62 17.74 5.16
C ALA A 252 -5.34 17.65 3.81
N GLN A 253 -5.69 16.42 3.41
CA GLN A 253 -6.51 16.22 2.22
C GLN A 253 -7.86 16.92 2.39
N TYR A 254 -8.19 17.80 1.45
CA TYR A 254 -9.46 18.52 1.42
C TYR A 254 -10.35 18.01 0.28
N THR A 255 -11.55 17.56 0.63
CA THR A 255 -12.60 17.11 -0.30
C THR A 255 -13.96 17.73 0.04
N GLY A 256 -13.96 18.95 0.56
CA GLY A 256 -15.19 19.67 0.93
C GLY A 256 -15.98 20.20 -0.27
N SER A 257 -17.04 20.97 -0.02
CA SER A 257 -17.97 21.46 -1.05
C SER A 257 -17.31 22.27 -2.17
N ASN A 258 -16.23 22.99 -1.86
CA ASN A 258 -15.53 23.83 -2.83
C ASN A 258 -14.35 23.10 -3.51
N TYR A 259 -14.22 21.78 -3.36
CA TYR A 259 -13.17 20.98 -3.99
C TYR A 259 -13.59 20.54 -5.40
N GLN A 260 -12.76 20.83 -6.41
CA GLN A 260 -12.93 20.21 -7.72
C GLN A 260 -12.39 18.78 -7.72
N ALA A 261 -13.28 17.81 -7.89
CA ALA A 261 -12.91 16.38 -7.94
C ALA A 261 -11.80 16.10 -8.96
N GLY A 262 -10.81 15.31 -8.54
CA GLY A 262 -9.67 14.90 -9.37
C GLY A 262 -8.52 15.92 -9.44
N THR A 263 -8.66 17.11 -8.86
CA THR A 263 -7.58 18.13 -8.89
C THR A 263 -6.61 18.03 -7.72
N GLY A 264 -6.96 17.27 -6.69
CA GLY A 264 -6.19 17.17 -5.47
C GLY A 264 -4.93 16.33 -5.60
N GLU A 265 -3.79 16.90 -5.19
CA GLU A 265 -2.50 16.21 -5.15
C GLU A 265 -1.68 16.61 -3.93
N TRP A 266 -0.99 15.63 -3.33
CA TRP A 266 0.00 15.91 -2.31
C TRP A 266 1.32 16.37 -2.94
N GLN A 267 1.85 17.47 -2.42
CA GLN A 267 3.14 18.02 -2.76
C GLN A 267 4.08 17.95 -1.57
N TYR A 268 5.38 17.86 -1.85
CA TYR A 268 6.43 17.70 -0.84
C TYR A 268 7.63 18.58 -1.15
N LYS A 269 8.30 19.06 -0.10
CA LYS A 269 9.51 19.88 -0.19
C LYS A 269 10.53 19.46 0.86
N THR A 270 11.81 19.54 0.51
CA THR A 270 12.93 19.27 1.42
C THR A 270 13.88 20.46 1.45
N THR A 271 14.34 20.86 2.63
CA THR A 271 15.29 21.98 2.84
C THR A 271 16.32 21.64 3.93
N TYR A 272 17.45 22.35 3.94
CA TYR A 272 18.50 22.25 4.98
C TYR A 272 18.40 23.35 6.03
N GLU A 273 17.71 24.42 5.69
CA GLU A 273 17.31 25.47 6.61
C GLU A 273 15.80 25.37 6.81
N PRO A 274 15.29 25.56 8.03
CA PRO A 274 13.86 25.57 8.27
C PRO A 274 13.21 26.71 7.49
N LEU A 275 12.05 26.46 6.90
CA LEU A 275 11.23 27.52 6.33
C LEU A 275 10.74 28.44 7.45
N SER A 276 10.65 29.74 7.17
CA SER A 276 10.01 30.68 8.09
C SER A 276 8.54 30.33 8.28
N THR A 277 8.01 30.56 9.47
CA THR A 277 6.58 30.40 9.76
C THR A 277 5.80 31.60 9.24
N ASN A 278 4.59 31.37 8.74
CA ASN A 278 3.68 32.42 8.27
C ASN A 278 2.23 32.15 8.69
N GLY A 279 2.04 31.90 9.99
CA GLY A 279 0.74 31.73 10.64
C GLY A 279 0.40 30.28 11.01
N SER A 280 -0.87 30.07 11.34
CA SER A 280 -1.44 28.76 11.68
C SER A 280 -2.85 28.63 11.12
N ALA A 281 -3.31 27.38 10.95
CA ALA A 281 -4.70 27.06 10.68
C ALA A 281 -5.05 25.75 11.40
N ASP A 282 -6.19 25.72 12.10
CA ASP A 282 -6.71 24.52 12.76
C ASP A 282 -5.69 23.81 13.68
N GLY A 283 -4.86 24.60 14.38
CA GLY A 283 -3.81 24.10 15.27
C GLY A 283 -2.53 23.65 14.56
N HIS A 284 -2.46 23.70 13.23
CA HIS A 284 -1.27 23.38 12.45
C HIS A 284 -0.46 24.63 12.10
N THR A 285 0.86 24.54 12.18
CA THR A 285 1.78 25.62 11.77
C THR A 285 1.90 25.68 10.25
N ARG A 286 1.73 26.89 9.69
CA ARG A 286 1.96 27.19 8.28
C ARG A 286 3.35 27.76 8.09
N TYR A 287 4.05 27.28 7.07
CA TYR A 287 5.37 27.75 6.66
C TYR A 287 5.27 28.58 5.38
N ALA A 288 6.33 29.34 5.06
CA ALA A 288 6.46 30.12 3.83
C ALA A 288 6.01 29.30 2.60
N ASP A 289 5.40 29.96 1.61
CA ASP A 289 4.77 29.33 0.44
C ASP A 289 3.68 28.29 0.78
N TRP A 290 2.99 28.40 1.92
CA TRP A 290 1.87 27.52 2.28
C TRP A 290 2.27 26.05 2.43
N TRP A 291 3.47 25.81 2.96
CA TRP A 291 3.94 24.49 3.36
C TRP A 291 3.46 24.13 4.76
N TRP A 292 3.29 22.83 5.03
CA TRP A 292 2.78 22.29 6.30
C TRP A 292 3.52 21.01 6.68
N ASN A 293 3.09 20.38 7.79
CA ASN A 293 3.52 19.05 8.22
C ASN A 293 5.03 18.88 8.25
N GLN A 294 5.72 19.83 8.89
CA GLN A 294 7.16 19.77 9.02
C GLN A 294 7.55 18.51 9.79
N THR A 295 8.44 17.73 9.21
CA THR A 295 9.16 16.65 9.90
C THR A 295 10.65 16.86 9.72
N THR A 296 11.45 16.37 10.66
CA THR A 296 12.92 16.48 10.60
C THR A 296 13.53 15.10 10.39
N GLY A 297 14.56 15.05 9.56
CA GLY A 297 15.41 13.90 9.34
C GLY A 297 16.87 14.27 9.50
N THR A 298 17.74 13.25 9.44
CA THR A 298 19.18 13.43 9.51
C THR A 298 19.82 12.79 8.29
N GLU A 299 20.64 13.55 7.58
CA GLU A 299 21.47 13.03 6.49
C GLU A 299 22.92 12.92 6.97
N GLN A 300 23.55 11.75 6.78
CA GLN A 300 24.98 11.59 7.00
C GLN A 300 25.75 12.15 5.81
N LYS A 301 26.63 13.11 6.08
CA LYS A 301 27.59 13.66 5.12
C LYS A 301 29.00 13.35 5.57
N SER A 302 29.95 13.46 4.65
CA SER A 302 31.37 13.36 4.96
C SER A 302 32.16 14.52 4.36
N ARG A 303 33.28 14.87 5.00
CA ARG A 303 34.26 15.82 4.47
C ARG A 303 35.68 15.30 4.70
N GLN A 304 36.62 15.72 3.87
CA GLN A 304 38.04 15.52 4.15
C GLN A 304 38.54 16.65 5.05
N VAL A 305 39.14 16.31 6.18
CA VAL A 305 39.81 17.24 7.08
C VAL A 305 41.30 16.96 7.04
N THR A 306 42.10 18.01 6.80
CA THR A 306 43.56 17.91 6.84
C THR A 306 44.06 18.38 8.19
N TYR A 307 44.66 17.48 8.94
CA TYR A 307 45.33 17.75 10.20
C TYR A 307 46.82 17.98 9.97
N TYR A 308 47.38 18.93 10.71
CA TYR A 308 48.81 19.23 10.73
C TYR A 308 49.35 18.98 12.13
N ARG A 309 50.49 18.30 12.23
CA ARG A 309 51.32 18.33 13.44
C ARG A 309 52.70 18.88 13.12
N TYR A 310 53.25 19.62 14.07
CA TYR A 310 54.55 20.26 13.97
C TYR A 310 55.47 19.74 15.06
N ARG A 311 56.75 19.59 14.74
CA ARG A 311 57.81 19.40 15.75
C ARG A 311 58.99 20.28 15.43
N ASP A 312 59.72 20.70 16.45
CA ASP A 312 60.98 21.40 16.28
C ASP A 312 62.08 20.40 15.86
N TYR A 313 62.99 20.85 14.99
CA TYR A 313 64.20 20.17 14.58
C TYR A 313 65.19 20.25 15.76
N LYS A 314 65.66 19.11 16.23
CA LYS A 314 66.71 19.05 17.28
C LYS A 314 68.08 19.32 16.69
#